data_AF-A0A178HWU3-F1
#
_entry.id   AF-A0A178HWU3-F1
#
_cell.length_a   1.000
_cell.length_b   1.000
_cell.length_c   1.000
_cell.angle_alpha   90.00
_cell.angle_beta   90.00
_cell.angle_gamma   90.00
#
_symmetry.space_group_name_H-M   'P 1'
#
loop_
_entity.id
_entity.type
_entity.pdbx_description
1 polymer ?
#
loop_
_entity_poly.entity_id
_entity_poly.type
_entity_poly.pdbx_seq_one_letter_code
_entity_poly.pdbx_strand_id
1 'polypeptide(L)'
;MTKLGTATINGKQVSFFEPPHKDGPDFPWVDVKELAGAFLPPDAAIRMVEHAQRFGGDGERVVTVARNGDDIATIMCHAMAQGLCGFIDQQNGFVPADADDAGPVHWKYCVAAGRFAADHWPLSFEGIIHAFHHGGGHFMRGLRDD
;
A
#
# COMPACT_ATOMS: atom_id res chain seq x y z
N MET A 1 12.66 -7.79 2.83
CA MET A 1 11.75 -7.74 1.67
C MET A 1 12.51 -7.18 0.50
N THR A 2 12.30 -7.76 -0.68
CA THR A 2 12.97 -7.37 -1.92
C THR A 2 12.12 -6.31 -2.63
N LYS A 3 12.78 -5.29 -3.19
CA LYS A 3 12.12 -4.34 -4.09
C LYS A 3 11.86 -5.04 -5.43
N LEU A 4 10.61 -5.01 -5.87
CA LEU A 4 10.16 -5.58 -7.14
C LEU A 4 10.39 -4.62 -8.30
N GLY A 5 10.27 -3.31 -8.05
CA GLY A 5 10.42 -2.28 -9.06
C GLY A 5 9.77 -0.98 -8.64
N THR A 6 9.49 -0.12 -9.62
CA THR A 6 8.79 1.15 -9.43
C THR A 6 7.71 1.31 -10.49
N ALA A 7 6.59 1.96 -10.13
CA ALA A 7 5.60 2.44 -11.08
C ALA A 7 5.53 3.97 -11.03
N THR A 8 5.16 4.58 -12.16
CA THR A 8 4.90 6.02 -12.22
C THR A 8 3.46 6.30 -11.80
N ILE A 9 3.28 7.01 -10.69
CA ILE A 9 1.98 7.42 -10.13
C ILE A 9 1.98 8.93 -10.00
N ASN A 10 1.02 9.59 -10.67
CA ASN A 10 0.91 11.06 -10.69
C ASN A 10 2.23 11.77 -11.07
N GLY A 11 2.98 11.18 -12.01
CA GLY A 11 4.26 11.71 -12.48
C GLY A 11 5.45 11.46 -11.56
N LYS A 12 5.28 10.74 -10.44
CA LYS A 12 6.36 10.40 -9.50
C LYS A 12 6.59 8.89 -9.46
N GLN A 13 7.82 8.49 -9.17
CA GLN A 13 8.15 7.06 -9.00
C GLN A 13 7.71 6.60 -7.62
N VAL A 14 7.06 5.44 -7.58
CA VAL A 14 6.60 4.78 -6.35
C VAL A 14 7.07 3.32 -6.37
N SER A 15 7.74 2.91 -5.31
CA SER A 15 8.39 1.62 -5.17
C SER A 15 7.44 0.56 -4.64
N PHE A 16 7.54 -0.63 -5.23
CA PHE A 16 6.79 -1.82 -4.84
C PHE A 16 7.73 -2.92 -4.36
N PHE A 17 7.26 -3.74 -3.43
CA PHE A 17 8.03 -4.72 -2.69
C PHE A 17 7.27 -6.03 -2.55
N GLU A 18 8.02 -7.11 -2.34
CA GLU A 18 7.45 -8.38 -1.92
C GLU A 18 6.73 -8.22 -0.56
N PRO A 19 5.58 -8.89 -0.37
CA PRO A 19 4.96 -9.03 0.95
C PRO A 19 5.94 -9.61 1.98
N PRO A 20 5.88 -9.19 3.26
CA PRO A 20 6.76 -9.70 4.31
C PRO A 20 6.45 -11.15 4.73
N HIS A 21 5.25 -11.65 4.43
CA HIS A 21 4.72 -12.90 4.95
C HIS A 21 4.84 -14.05 3.92
N LYS A 22 4.68 -15.29 4.37
CA LYS A 22 4.92 -16.52 3.57
C LYS A 22 3.75 -17.51 3.57
N ASP A 23 2.70 -17.19 4.30
CA ASP A 23 1.47 -17.97 4.52
C ASP A 23 0.54 -18.00 3.30
N GLY A 24 0.82 -17.22 2.26
CA GLY A 24 0.11 -17.29 0.99
C GLY A 24 0.47 -16.16 0.03
N PRO A 25 -0.11 -16.16 -1.19
CA PRO A 25 0.07 -15.07 -2.14
C PRO A 25 -0.67 -13.81 -1.68
N ASP A 26 -0.02 -12.65 -1.87
CA ASP A 26 -0.56 -11.32 -1.63
C ASP A 26 -0.11 -10.37 -2.76
N PHE A 27 -0.80 -9.24 -2.88
CA PHE A 27 -0.41 -8.18 -3.81
C PHE A 27 0.89 -7.50 -3.35
N PRO A 28 1.65 -6.90 -4.28
CA PRO A 28 2.85 -6.12 -3.92
C PRO A 28 2.56 -5.05 -2.86
N TRP A 29 3.47 -4.92 -1.90
CA TRP A 29 3.43 -3.87 -0.89
C TRP A 29 4.11 -2.61 -1.42
N VAL A 30 3.74 -1.44 -0.92
CA VAL A 30 4.14 -0.15 -1.51
C VAL A 30 4.79 0.79 -0.49
N ASP A 31 5.77 1.57 -0.93
CA ASP A 31 6.38 2.64 -0.14
C ASP A 31 5.35 3.73 0.20
N VAL A 32 5.12 3.92 1.51
CA VAL A 32 4.14 4.87 2.04
C VAL A 32 4.51 6.31 1.70
N LYS A 33 5.79 6.66 1.84
CA LYS A 33 6.26 8.04 1.67
C LYS A 33 6.23 8.43 0.20
N GLU A 34 6.69 7.54 -0.67
CA GLU A 34 6.68 7.80 -2.12
C GLU A 34 5.25 7.87 -2.65
N LEU A 35 4.35 6.98 -2.20
CA LEU A 35 2.93 7.01 -2.59
C LEU A 35 2.24 8.29 -2.11
N ALA A 36 2.38 8.65 -0.84
CA ALA A 36 1.83 9.91 -0.32
C ALA A 36 2.45 11.12 -1.04
N GLY A 37 3.76 11.08 -1.26
CA GLY A 37 4.52 12.09 -1.98
C GLY A 37 4.10 12.28 -3.43
N ALA A 38 3.50 11.27 -4.07
CA ALA A 38 2.91 11.41 -5.40
C ALA A 38 1.77 12.43 -5.44
N PHE A 39 1.07 12.65 -4.33
CA PHE A 39 -0.14 13.49 -4.28
C PHE A 39 -0.07 14.66 -3.30
N LEU A 40 0.85 14.61 -2.34
CA LEU A 40 0.97 15.60 -1.27
C LEU A 40 2.30 16.38 -1.34
N PRO A 41 2.36 17.58 -0.75
CA PRO A 41 3.63 18.26 -0.47
C PRO A 41 4.55 17.40 0.42
N PRO A 42 5.89 17.59 0.34
CA PRO A 42 6.86 16.76 1.07
C PRO A 42 6.58 16.61 2.57
N ASP A 43 6.28 17.70 3.27
CA ASP A 43 6.03 17.66 4.72
C ASP A 43 4.76 16.86 5.07
N ALA A 44 3.73 16.93 4.23
CA ALA A 44 2.51 16.16 4.40
C ALA A 44 2.74 14.66 4.13
N ALA A 45 3.56 14.32 3.13
CA ALA A 45 3.95 12.95 2.86
C ALA A 45 4.75 12.33 4.02
N ILE A 46 5.64 13.09 4.66
CA ILE A 46 6.36 12.65 5.87
C ILE A 46 5.37 12.36 7.00
N ARG A 47 4.41 13.26 7.26
CA ARG A 47 3.37 13.01 8.28
C ARG A 47 2.54 11.77 7.99
N MET A 48 2.28 11.45 6.72
CA MET A 48 1.55 10.21 6.38
C MET A 48 2.31 8.95 6.78
N VAL A 49 3.65 8.97 6.74
CA VAL A 49 4.46 7.85 7.26
C VAL A 49 4.23 7.69 8.76
N GLU A 50 4.28 8.79 9.52
CA GLU A 50 4.06 8.75 10.97
C GLU A 50 2.64 8.27 11.32
N HIS A 51 1.63 8.72 10.58
CA HIS A 51 0.27 8.26 10.76
C HIS A 51 0.12 6.78 10.44
N ALA A 52 0.70 6.30 9.33
CA ALA A 52 0.66 4.89 8.97
C ALA A 52 1.37 4.00 10.00
N GLN A 53 2.50 4.44 10.58
CA GLN A 53 3.22 3.72 11.63
C GLN A 53 2.45 3.65 12.96
N ARG A 54 1.52 4.59 13.19
CA ARG A 54 0.67 4.64 14.40
C ARG A 54 -0.74 4.09 14.15
N PHE A 55 -1.00 3.60 12.94
CA PHE A 55 -2.31 3.06 12.59
C PHE A 55 -2.43 1.61 13.10
N GLY A 56 -3.62 1.24 13.56
CA GLY A 56 -3.89 -0.05 14.23
C GLY A 56 -3.99 0.04 15.75
N GLY A 57 -4.63 -0.97 16.35
CA GLY A 57 -4.73 -1.13 17.81
C GLY A 57 -3.48 -1.74 18.44
N ASP A 58 -3.49 -1.89 19.78
CA ASP A 58 -2.38 -2.53 20.51
C ASP A 58 -2.09 -3.94 19.96
N GLY A 59 -0.91 -4.09 19.37
CA GLY A 59 -0.40 -5.36 18.83
C GLY A 59 -0.57 -5.55 17.32
N GLU A 60 -1.31 -4.69 16.62
CA GLU A 60 -1.46 -4.75 15.16
C GLU A 60 -0.23 -4.18 14.44
N ARG A 61 0.13 -4.76 13.28
CA ARG A 61 1.24 -4.27 12.44
C ARG A 61 0.74 -3.97 11.04
N VAL A 62 0.36 -2.72 10.82
CA VAL A 62 -0.23 -2.29 9.55
C VAL A 62 0.80 -1.84 8.51
N VAL A 63 2.04 -1.66 8.95
CA VAL A 63 3.20 -1.34 8.12
C VAL A 63 4.40 -2.18 8.53
N THR A 64 5.41 -2.21 7.67
CA THR A 64 6.73 -2.75 7.97
C THR A 64 7.81 -1.92 7.29
N VAL A 65 9.07 -2.32 7.42
CA VAL A 65 10.21 -1.60 6.84
C VAL A 65 10.96 -2.45 5.81
N ALA A 66 11.29 -1.86 4.67
CA ALA A 66 12.11 -2.48 3.63
C ALA A 66 13.29 -1.57 3.26
N ARG A 67 14.37 -2.17 2.77
CA ARG A 67 15.48 -1.41 2.20
C ARG A 67 15.08 -0.91 0.81
N ASN A 68 15.25 0.38 0.54
CA ASN A 68 15.01 1.01 -0.75
C ASN A 68 16.27 1.80 -1.15
N GLY A 69 17.23 1.12 -1.79
CA GLY A 69 18.56 1.69 -2.01
C GLY A 69 19.31 1.91 -0.70
N ASP A 70 19.73 3.15 -0.44
CA ASP A 70 20.39 3.56 0.80
C ASP A 70 19.41 3.96 1.92
N ASP A 71 18.11 4.01 1.61
CA ASP A 71 17.06 4.40 2.55
C ASP A 71 16.32 3.19 3.16
N ILE A 72 15.68 3.44 4.30
CA ILE A 72 14.70 2.53 4.92
C ILE A 72 13.30 3.08 4.62
N ALA A 73 12.55 2.36 3.80
CA ALA A 73 11.17 2.66 3.46
C ALA A 73 10.21 2.06 4.48
N THR A 74 9.21 2.82 4.89
CA THR A 74 7.99 2.25 5.49
C THR A 74 7.11 1.78 4.35
N ILE A 75 6.68 0.52 4.38
CA ILE A 75 5.83 -0.08 3.35
C ILE A 75 4.54 -0.61 3.94
N MET A 76 3.49 -0.71 3.12
CA MET A 76 2.16 -1.20 3.53
C MET A 76 1.54 -2.10 2.47
N CYS A 77 0.59 -2.95 2.87
CA CYS A 77 -0.14 -3.82 1.95
C CYS A 77 -1.10 -3.02 1.06
N HIS A 78 -1.59 -3.66 0.00
CA HIS A 78 -2.45 -3.03 -1.00
C HIS A 78 -3.71 -2.37 -0.40
N ALA A 79 -4.39 -3.06 0.52
CA ALA A 79 -5.61 -2.54 1.16
C ALA A 79 -5.33 -1.27 2.00
N MET A 80 -4.20 -1.24 2.72
CA MET A 80 -3.80 -0.06 3.47
C MET A 80 -3.46 1.12 2.56
N ALA A 81 -2.82 0.85 1.42
CA ALA A 81 -2.49 1.86 0.42
C ALA A 81 -3.75 2.45 -0.25
N GLN A 82 -4.76 1.63 -0.50
CA GLN A 82 -6.09 2.08 -0.93
C GLN A 82 -6.74 2.99 0.12
N GLY A 83 -6.66 2.62 1.40
CA GLY A 83 -7.15 3.44 2.53
C GLY A 83 -6.43 4.79 2.63
N LEU A 84 -5.09 4.80 2.49
CA LEU A 84 -4.29 6.02 2.45
C LEU A 84 -4.72 6.94 1.30
N CYS A 85 -4.90 6.39 0.10
CA CYS A 85 -5.35 7.15 -1.07
C CYS A 85 -6.75 7.71 -0.87
N GLY A 86 -7.67 6.93 -0.30
CA GLY A 86 -9.03 7.38 0.03
C GLY A 86 -9.03 8.51 1.06
N PHE A 87 -8.16 8.45 2.07
CA PHE A 87 -7.96 9.55 3.02
C PHE A 87 -7.47 10.83 2.32
N ILE A 88 -6.50 10.72 1.40
CA ILE A 88 -6.00 11.86 0.62
C ILE A 88 -7.10 12.45 -0.26
N ASP A 89 -7.93 11.61 -0.89
CA ASP A 89 -9.09 12.06 -1.64
C ASP A 89 -10.05 12.88 -0.77
N GLN A 90 -10.40 12.39 0.43
CA GLN A 90 -11.24 13.12 1.37
C GLN A 90 -10.60 14.46 1.81
N GLN A 91 -9.30 14.49 2.07
CA GLN A 91 -8.58 15.73 2.37
C GLN A 91 -8.62 16.74 1.23
N ASN A 92 -8.66 16.27 -0.01
CA ASN A 92 -8.82 17.09 -1.21
C ASN A 92 -10.28 17.49 -1.50
N GLY A 93 -11.21 17.15 -0.60
CA GLY A 93 -12.63 17.50 -0.72
C GLY A 93 -13.44 16.54 -1.58
N PHE A 94 -12.91 15.36 -1.91
CA PHE A 94 -13.73 14.32 -2.55
C PHE A 94 -14.78 13.81 -1.55
N VAL A 95 -16.03 13.86 -1.97
CA VAL A 95 -17.16 13.26 -1.24
C VAL A 95 -17.72 12.17 -2.15
N PRO A 96 -17.64 10.89 -1.76
CA PRO A 96 -18.19 9.81 -2.56
C PRO A 96 -19.72 9.95 -2.67
N ALA A 97 -20.29 9.70 -3.87
CA ALA A 97 -21.74 9.72 -4.04
C ALA A 97 -22.38 8.45 -3.44
N ASP A 98 -21.67 7.33 -3.51
CA ASP A 98 -22.04 6.02 -2.98
C ASP A 98 -20.89 5.37 -2.20
N ALA A 99 -21.16 4.33 -1.40
CA ALA A 99 -20.13 3.67 -0.57
C ALA A 99 -18.96 3.08 -1.38
N ASP A 100 -19.18 2.77 -2.66
CA ASP A 100 -18.19 2.17 -3.55
C ASP A 100 -17.44 3.19 -4.42
N ASP A 101 -17.75 4.49 -4.29
CA ASP A 101 -17.11 5.52 -5.09
C ASP A 101 -15.67 5.78 -4.61
N ALA A 102 -14.71 5.43 -5.46
CA ALA A 102 -13.30 5.73 -5.27
C ALA A 102 -12.97 7.14 -5.80
N GLY A 103 -12.23 7.91 -5.01
CA GLY A 103 -11.72 9.20 -5.43
C GLY A 103 -10.59 9.09 -6.48
N PRO A 104 -10.21 10.23 -7.11
CA PRO A 104 -9.23 10.25 -8.18
C PRO A 104 -7.83 9.77 -7.77
N VAL A 105 -7.41 9.97 -6.52
CA VAL A 105 -6.12 9.48 -5.99
C VAL A 105 -6.17 7.95 -5.85
N HIS A 106 -7.23 7.43 -5.23
CA HIS A 106 -7.46 6.00 -5.09
C HIS A 106 -7.49 5.29 -6.45
N TRP A 107 -8.22 5.82 -7.42
CA TRP A 107 -8.31 5.22 -8.75
C TRP A 107 -6.96 5.19 -9.47
N LYS A 108 -6.22 6.31 -9.44
CA LYS A 108 -4.87 6.39 -10.03
C LYS A 108 -3.92 5.35 -9.43
N TYR A 109 -3.96 5.18 -8.11
CA TYR A 109 -3.17 4.16 -7.43
C TYR A 109 -3.58 2.74 -7.84
N CYS A 110 -4.87 2.39 -7.81
CA CYS A 110 -5.34 1.05 -8.13
C CYS A 110 -4.99 0.62 -9.55
N VAL A 111 -5.14 1.52 -10.53
CA VAL A 111 -4.76 1.24 -11.92
C VAL A 111 -3.25 1.03 -12.04
N ALA A 112 -2.44 1.85 -11.38
CA ALA A 112 -0.98 1.71 -11.42
C ALA A 112 -0.50 0.41 -10.73
N ALA A 113 -1.05 0.11 -9.55
CA ALA A 113 -0.74 -1.10 -8.80
C ALA A 113 -1.17 -2.37 -9.56
N GLY A 114 -2.37 -2.37 -10.17
CA GLY A 114 -2.86 -3.49 -10.98
C GLY A 114 -1.98 -3.75 -12.20
N ARG A 115 -1.56 -2.70 -12.91
CA ARG A 115 -0.60 -2.82 -14.04
C ARG A 115 0.76 -3.33 -13.57
N PHE A 116 1.30 -2.75 -12.51
CA PHE A 116 2.57 -3.19 -11.95
C PHE A 116 2.54 -4.67 -11.55
N ALA A 117 1.47 -5.09 -10.86
CA ALA A 117 1.31 -6.49 -10.46
C ALA A 117 1.19 -7.42 -11.67
N ALA A 118 0.46 -7.04 -12.72
CA ALA A 118 0.34 -7.83 -13.94
C ALA A 118 1.70 -8.07 -14.62
N ASP A 119 2.56 -7.04 -14.64
CA ASP A 119 3.85 -7.09 -15.36
C ASP A 119 4.99 -7.69 -14.52
N HIS A 120 4.97 -7.51 -13.19
CA HIS A 120 6.11 -7.80 -12.31
C HIS A 120 5.79 -8.78 -11.17
N TRP A 121 4.52 -9.10 -10.94
CA TRP A 121 4.08 -9.99 -9.87
C TRP A 121 2.83 -10.79 -10.29
N PRO A 122 2.89 -11.55 -11.41
CA PRO A 122 1.72 -12.24 -11.93
C PRO A 122 1.29 -13.36 -10.98
N LEU A 123 0.10 -13.23 -10.40
CA LEU A 123 -0.54 -14.26 -9.58
C LEU A 123 -1.46 -15.13 -10.44
N SER A 124 -1.61 -16.41 -10.07
CA SER A 124 -2.69 -17.24 -10.61
C SER A 124 -4.04 -16.65 -10.20
N PHE A 125 -5.13 -17.06 -10.86
CA PHE A 125 -6.48 -16.64 -10.47
C PHE A 125 -6.79 -16.97 -8.99
N GLU A 126 -6.38 -18.16 -8.53
CA GLU A 126 -6.50 -18.54 -7.12
C GLU A 126 -5.65 -17.65 -6.21
N GLY A 127 -4.45 -17.27 -6.66
CA GLY A 127 -3.59 -16.34 -5.95
C GLY A 127 -4.18 -14.94 -5.82
N ILE A 128 -4.86 -14.46 -6.86
CA ILE A 128 -5.60 -13.18 -6.84
C ILE A 128 -6.75 -13.25 -5.83
N ILE A 129 -7.55 -14.32 -5.86
CA ILE A 129 -8.64 -14.52 -4.89
C ILE A 129 -8.09 -14.55 -3.47
N HIS A 130 -7.01 -15.30 -3.25
CA HIS A 130 -6.38 -15.39 -1.95
C HIS A 130 -5.90 -14.01 -1.45
N ALA A 131 -5.15 -13.28 -2.29
CA ALA A 131 -4.66 -11.94 -1.97
C ALA A 131 -5.80 -10.95 -1.65
N PHE A 132 -6.92 -11.05 -2.36
CA PHE A 132 -8.10 -10.20 -2.11
C PHE A 132 -8.75 -10.48 -0.74
N HIS A 133 -8.89 -11.75 -0.36
CA HIS A 133 -9.51 -12.13 0.90
C HIS A 133 -8.58 -12.07 2.12
N HIS A 134 -7.26 -12.15 1.90
CA HIS A 134 -6.25 -12.27 2.95
C HIS A 134 -5.17 -11.19 2.84
N GLY A 135 -5.52 -10.02 2.29
CA GLY A 135 -4.59 -8.93 2.05
C GLY A 135 -3.81 -8.56 3.30
N GLY A 136 -2.48 -8.54 3.19
CA GLY A 136 -1.55 -8.31 4.29
C GLY A 136 -1.29 -9.52 5.21
N GLY A 137 -2.05 -10.61 5.10
CA GLY A 137 -1.80 -11.90 5.76
C GLY A 137 -1.85 -11.85 7.30
N HIS A 138 -1.35 -12.91 7.94
CA HIS A 138 -1.20 -12.95 9.40
C HIS A 138 -0.30 -11.82 9.94
N PHE A 139 0.57 -11.26 9.10
CA PHE A 139 1.42 -10.12 9.47
C PHE A 139 0.62 -8.94 10.05
N MET A 140 -0.55 -8.64 9.48
CA MET A 140 -1.41 -7.54 9.92
C MET A 140 -2.12 -7.81 11.26
N ARG A 141 -2.31 -9.09 11.63
CA ARG A 141 -3.07 -9.53 12.81
C ARG A 141 -2.27 -9.46 14.12
N GLY A 142 -0.99 -9.08 14.04
CA GLY A 142 -0.10 -8.98 15.19
C GLY A 142 0.54 -10.29 15.61
N LEU A 143 1.40 -10.26 16.64
CA LEU A 143 2.09 -11.43 17.22
C LEU A 143 1.15 -12.36 18.04
N ARG A 144 -0.17 -12.32 17.81
CA ARG A 144 -1.15 -12.98 18.69
C ARG A 144 -1.47 -14.44 18.34
N ASP A 145 -0.82 -14.99 17.33
CA ASP A 145 -0.93 -16.41 17.00
C ASP A 145 0.31 -17.15 17.55
N ASP A 146 0.32 -17.37 18.87
CA ASP A 146 1.09 -18.41 19.56
C ASP A 146 0.16 -19.57 19.94
#